data_AF-N1JPG9-F1
#
_entry.id   AF-N1JPG9-F1
#
_cell.length_a   1.000
_cell.length_b   1.000
_cell.length_c   1.000
_cell.angle_alpha   90.00
_cell.angle_beta   90.00
_cell.angle_gamma   90.00
#
_symmetry.space_group_name_H-M   'P 1'
#
loop_
_entity.id
_entity.type
_entity.pdbx_description
1 polymer ?
#
loop_
_entity_poly.entity_id
_entity_poly.type
_entity_poly.pdbx_seq_one_letter_code
_entity_poly.pdbx_strand_id
1 'polypeptide(L)'
;MSQLSPSAIFSPSAAKKQLAVAKDWNYVDDWLSSKFKGTSPPLFERNGDTLKVLLALAAFNESADEESDLVASVEAKALHDLNDSENQVQTGHNYLALLEESMTREGQKSLETLSNLSVTLNQSIPDIERLGRSLIDLQVTLNVQEQTEERINTLETKINAEIQSVKSLIVDLQSETYTSAVDSKEHALDYQREIKSLKAKLPELRERVASLSASFEPSIVTTDHVKADEAKFEELLSVVREIESKANSFHGLPQDIDRARSELEAMRENLFKLTRKRDAMFENLVETASPKKA
;
A
#
# COMPACT_ATOMS: atom_id res chain seq x y z
N MET A 1 104.98 28.61 -34.18
CA MET A 1 105.52 27.30 -33.76
C MET A 1 105.41 27.23 -32.24
N SER A 2 104.33 26.63 -31.75
CA SER A 2 104.08 26.37 -30.34
C SER A 2 104.06 24.85 -30.13
N GLN A 3 104.82 24.43 -29.14
CA GLN A 3 105.29 23.07 -28.91
C GLN A 3 104.14 22.13 -28.55
N LEU A 4 103.96 21.09 -29.35
CA LEU A 4 103.15 19.91 -29.04
C LEU A 4 103.91 19.05 -28.02
N SER A 5 103.60 19.20 -26.74
CA SER A 5 104.14 18.34 -25.69
C SER A 5 103.46 16.96 -25.68
N PRO A 6 104.21 15.84 -25.71
CA PRO A 6 103.68 14.48 -25.85
C PRO A 6 102.94 13.95 -24.60
N SER A 7 102.92 14.69 -23.49
CA SER A 7 102.19 14.34 -22.26
C SER A 7 100.68 14.59 -22.35
N ALA A 8 100.20 15.36 -23.35
CA ALA A 8 98.77 15.55 -23.59
C ALA A 8 98.13 14.35 -24.34
N ILE A 9 98.95 13.45 -24.90
CA ILE A 9 98.51 12.31 -25.72
C ILE A 9 98.18 11.08 -24.84
N PHE A 10 98.67 11.03 -23.60
CA PHE A 10 98.49 9.87 -22.70
C PHE A 10 97.91 10.24 -21.33
N SER A 11 96.87 11.08 -21.30
CA SER A 11 96.00 11.18 -20.12
C SER A 11 94.85 10.17 -20.27
N PRO A 12 94.68 9.18 -19.35
CA PRO A 12 93.57 8.23 -19.38
C PRO A 12 92.19 8.90 -19.48
N SER A 13 92.06 10.13 -18.99
CA SER A 13 90.84 10.93 -19.08
C SER A 13 90.60 11.50 -20.48
N ALA A 14 91.64 11.83 -21.25
CA ALA A 14 91.51 12.30 -22.63
C ALA A 14 91.19 11.14 -23.59
N ALA A 15 91.84 9.99 -23.41
CA ALA A 15 91.57 8.79 -24.18
C ALA A 15 90.14 8.27 -23.96
N LYS A 16 89.63 8.29 -22.72
CA LYS A 16 88.23 7.94 -22.42
C LYS A 16 87.23 8.89 -23.08
N LYS A 17 87.51 10.20 -23.11
CA LYS A 17 86.66 11.19 -23.80
C LYS A 17 86.64 10.97 -25.31
N GLN A 18 87.80 10.69 -25.92
CA GLN A 18 87.88 10.38 -27.35
C GLN A 18 87.15 9.08 -27.70
N LEU A 19 87.24 8.06 -26.84
CA LEU A 19 86.52 6.80 -27.02
C LEU A 19 85.00 6.99 -26.91
N ALA A 20 84.54 7.79 -25.94
CA ALA A 20 83.11 8.14 -25.82
C ALA A 20 82.61 8.89 -27.06
N VAL A 21 83.34 9.90 -27.52
CA VAL A 21 82.99 10.65 -28.75
C VAL A 21 82.99 9.73 -29.98
N ALA A 22 83.92 8.79 -30.09
CA ALA A 22 83.93 7.82 -31.18
C ALA A 22 82.72 6.87 -31.14
N LYS A 23 82.30 6.45 -29.93
CA LYS A 23 81.10 5.63 -29.75
C LYS A 23 79.83 6.37 -30.15
N ASP A 24 79.72 7.64 -29.77
CA ASP A 24 78.57 8.49 -30.11
C ASP A 24 78.47 8.71 -31.63
N TRP A 25 79.60 8.88 -32.32
CA TRP A 25 79.63 8.95 -33.78
C TRP A 25 79.21 7.65 -34.46
N ASN A 26 79.64 6.50 -33.94
CA ASN A 26 79.20 5.20 -34.48
C ASN A 26 77.68 5.02 -34.34
N TYR A 27 77.10 5.42 -33.20
CA TYR A 27 75.66 5.38 -33.00
C TYR A 27 74.91 6.30 -33.99
N VAL A 28 75.41 7.52 -34.21
CA VAL A 28 74.83 8.45 -35.20
C VAL A 28 74.94 7.90 -36.63
N ASP A 29 76.08 7.29 -36.99
CA ASP A 29 76.28 6.69 -38.31
C ASP A 29 75.33 5.50 -38.54
N ASP A 30 75.16 4.63 -37.55
CA ASP A 30 74.20 3.51 -37.58
C ASP A 30 72.75 4.03 -37.68
N TRP A 31 72.39 5.05 -36.89
CA TRP A 31 71.07 5.68 -36.92
C TRP A 31 70.75 6.35 -38.26
N LEU A 32 71.69 7.11 -38.83
CA LEU A 32 71.54 7.73 -40.15
C LEU A 32 71.41 6.64 -41.22
N SER A 33 72.22 5.58 -41.18
CA SER A 33 72.12 4.48 -42.14
C SER A 33 70.74 3.80 -42.12
N SER A 34 70.16 3.66 -40.93
CA SER A 34 68.81 3.13 -40.73
C SER A 34 67.74 4.05 -41.33
N LYS A 35 67.80 5.36 -41.06
CA LYS A 35 66.82 6.34 -41.58
C LYS A 35 66.90 6.55 -43.10
N PHE A 36 68.08 6.44 -43.72
CA PHE A 36 68.27 6.62 -45.16
C PHE A 36 68.10 5.33 -46.00
N LYS A 37 67.80 4.18 -45.38
CA LYS A 37 67.45 2.90 -46.05
C LYS A 37 68.36 2.57 -47.25
N GLY A 38 69.68 2.71 -47.09
CA GLY A 38 70.67 2.40 -48.12
C GLY A 38 71.09 3.55 -49.03
N THR A 39 70.57 4.77 -48.84
CA THR A 39 71.11 5.99 -49.45
C THR A 39 72.17 6.60 -48.54
N SER A 40 73.29 7.08 -49.08
CA SER A 40 74.29 7.76 -48.24
C SER A 40 73.71 9.09 -47.72
N PRO A 41 73.86 9.39 -46.42
CA PRO A 41 73.44 10.68 -45.89
C PRO A 41 74.20 11.83 -46.57
N PRO A 42 73.62 13.04 -46.63
CA PRO A 42 74.30 14.23 -47.13
C PRO A 42 75.62 14.46 -46.39
N LEU A 43 76.63 15.01 -47.07
CA LEU A 43 77.90 15.35 -46.44
C LEU A 43 77.69 16.46 -45.40
N PHE A 44 78.20 16.26 -44.19
CA PHE A 44 78.15 17.25 -43.11
C PHE A 44 79.47 17.29 -42.34
N GLU A 45 79.69 18.40 -41.62
CA GLU A 45 80.90 18.60 -40.82
C GLU A 45 80.82 17.82 -39.50
N ARG A 46 81.86 17.02 -39.20
CA ARG A 46 81.99 16.32 -37.91
C ARG A 46 82.62 17.24 -36.86
N ASN A 47 81.77 18.02 -36.20
CA ASN A 47 82.11 18.92 -35.10
C ASN A 47 81.39 18.46 -33.81
N GLY A 48 81.87 18.84 -32.63
CA GLY A 48 81.22 18.55 -31.35
C GLY A 48 79.80 19.13 -31.25
N ASP A 49 79.54 20.26 -31.91
CA ASP A 49 78.20 20.86 -31.94
C ASP A 49 77.25 20.09 -32.86
N THR A 50 77.73 19.57 -34.01
CA THR A 50 76.91 18.74 -34.90
C THR A 50 76.61 17.38 -34.27
N LEU A 51 77.56 16.79 -33.54
CA LEU A 51 77.33 15.55 -32.78
C LEU A 51 76.21 15.72 -31.75
N LYS A 52 76.22 16.82 -30.97
CA LYS A 52 75.17 17.10 -29.98
C LYS A 52 73.79 17.25 -30.61
N VAL A 53 73.70 17.98 -31.73
CA VAL A 53 72.44 18.17 -32.44
C VAL A 53 71.93 16.85 -33.03
N LEU A 54 72.81 16.05 -33.64
CA LEU A 54 72.42 14.75 -34.22
C LEU A 54 72.00 13.74 -33.16
N LEU A 55 72.67 13.69 -32.01
CA LEU A 55 72.25 12.86 -30.87
C LEU A 55 70.90 13.30 -30.31
N ALA A 56 70.68 14.61 -30.16
CA ALA A 56 69.39 15.14 -29.69
C ALA A 56 68.26 14.83 -30.68
N LEU A 57 68.53 14.92 -31.99
CA LEU A 57 67.57 14.59 -33.04
C LEU A 57 67.29 13.08 -33.10
N ALA A 58 68.32 12.24 -32.90
CA ALA A 58 68.15 10.79 -32.82
C ALA A 58 67.26 10.40 -31.65
N ALA A 59 67.55 10.92 -30.45
CA ALA A 59 66.74 10.69 -29.27
C ALA A 59 65.29 11.20 -29.43
N PHE A 60 65.11 12.38 -30.03
CA PHE A 60 63.78 12.92 -30.29
C PHE A 60 62.99 12.07 -31.29
N ASN A 61 63.63 11.64 -32.38
CA ASN A 61 62.98 10.77 -33.36
C ASN A 61 62.63 9.40 -32.77
N GLU A 62 63.53 8.79 -31.98
CA GLU A 62 63.22 7.53 -31.30
C GLU A 62 62.04 7.71 -30.33
N SER A 63 62.01 8.79 -29.54
CA SER A 63 60.85 9.07 -28.67
C SER A 63 59.56 9.30 -29.44
N ALA A 64 59.61 9.98 -30.60
CA ALA A 64 58.44 10.23 -31.43
C ALA A 64 57.95 8.95 -32.14
N ASP A 65 58.87 8.08 -32.55
CA ASP A 65 58.55 6.77 -33.11
C ASP A 65 57.88 5.88 -32.03
N GLU A 66 58.42 5.85 -30.80
CA GLU A 66 57.82 5.13 -29.67
C GLU A 66 56.41 5.64 -29.32
N GLU A 67 56.20 6.96 -29.27
CA GLU A 67 54.89 7.55 -29.04
C GLU A 67 53.90 7.20 -30.17
N SER A 68 54.35 7.25 -31.42
CA SER A 68 53.53 6.90 -32.58
C SER A 68 53.12 5.42 -32.56
N ASP A 69 54.04 4.53 -32.21
CA ASP A 69 53.77 3.10 -32.07
C ASP A 69 52.77 2.80 -30.94
N LEU A 70 52.88 3.52 -29.82
CA LEU A 70 51.92 3.41 -28.72
C LEU A 70 50.52 3.88 -29.13
N VAL A 71 50.41 5.02 -29.82
CA VAL A 71 49.12 5.51 -30.33
C VAL A 71 48.51 4.51 -31.31
N ALA A 72 49.28 4.01 -32.27
CA ALA A 72 48.82 3.02 -33.23
C ALA A 72 48.35 1.72 -32.54
N SER A 73 49.05 1.27 -31.49
CA SER A 73 48.64 0.10 -30.70
C SER A 73 47.33 0.33 -29.96
N VAL A 74 47.14 1.52 -29.37
CA VAL A 74 45.91 1.88 -28.67
C VAL A 74 44.74 1.99 -29.64
N GLU A 75 44.93 2.63 -30.79
CA GLU A 75 43.90 2.73 -31.84
C GLU A 75 43.51 1.35 -32.37
N ALA A 76 44.49 0.47 -32.63
CA ALA A 76 44.21 -0.89 -33.08
C ALA A 76 43.40 -1.69 -32.05
N LYS A 77 43.72 -1.55 -30.76
CA LYS A 77 42.93 -2.19 -29.68
C LYS A 77 41.53 -1.60 -29.57
N ALA A 78 41.39 -0.28 -29.61
CA ALA A 78 40.09 0.39 -29.56
C ALA A 78 39.20 -0.01 -30.75
N LEU A 79 39.76 -0.10 -31.95
CA LEU A 79 39.04 -0.60 -33.14
C LEU A 79 38.64 -2.06 -33.00
N HIS A 80 39.51 -2.90 -32.42
CA HIS A 80 39.18 -4.30 -32.16
C HIS A 80 38.01 -4.42 -31.17
N ASP A 81 38.06 -3.69 -30.05
CA ASP A 81 37.00 -3.70 -29.03
C ASP A 81 35.66 -3.22 -29.59
N LEU A 82 35.67 -2.18 -30.43
CA LEU A 82 34.46 -1.68 -31.10
C LEU A 82 33.87 -2.73 -32.04
N ASN A 83 34.72 -3.33 -32.88
CA ASN A 83 34.29 -4.38 -33.81
C ASN A 83 33.75 -5.61 -33.07
N ASP A 84 34.36 -6.00 -31.94
CA ASP A 84 33.88 -7.10 -31.11
C ASP A 84 32.52 -6.77 -30.48
N SER A 85 32.32 -5.53 -30.01
CA SER A 85 31.03 -5.09 -29.48
C SER A 85 29.93 -5.07 -30.55
N GLU A 86 30.25 -4.62 -31.76
CA GLU A 86 29.32 -4.59 -32.90
C GLU A 86 28.94 -6.01 -33.32
N ASN A 87 29.91 -6.92 -33.38
CA ASN A 87 29.67 -8.33 -33.66
C ASN A 87 28.78 -8.97 -32.59
N GLN A 88 28.98 -8.68 -31.30
CA GLN A 88 28.10 -9.18 -30.24
C GLN A 88 26.66 -8.69 -30.40
N VAL A 89 26.46 -7.41 -30.68
CA VAL A 89 25.13 -6.81 -30.92
C VAL A 89 24.46 -7.43 -32.15
N GLN A 90 25.20 -7.56 -33.25
CA GLN A 90 24.69 -8.16 -34.48
C GLN A 90 24.32 -9.64 -34.29
N THR A 91 25.13 -10.39 -33.53
CA THR A 91 24.84 -11.79 -33.20
C THR A 91 23.57 -11.88 -32.36
N GLY A 92 23.41 -10.99 -31.37
CA GLY A 92 22.18 -10.88 -30.57
C GLY A 92 20.94 -10.58 -31.41
N HIS A 93 21.02 -9.65 -32.35
CA HIS A 93 19.93 -9.35 -33.28
C HIS A 93 19.58 -10.55 -34.18
N ASN A 94 20.57 -11.27 -34.68
CA ASN A 94 20.35 -12.48 -35.46
C ASN A 94 19.64 -13.57 -34.64
N TYR A 95 20.02 -13.78 -33.38
CA TYR A 95 19.33 -14.72 -32.49
C TYR A 95 17.88 -14.31 -32.22
N LEU A 96 17.61 -13.02 -32.00
CA LEU A 96 16.25 -12.52 -31.81
C LEU A 96 15.40 -12.70 -33.08
N ALA A 97 15.95 -12.43 -34.25
CA ALA A 97 15.25 -12.65 -35.52
C ALA A 97 14.93 -14.14 -35.75
N LEU A 98 15.87 -15.05 -35.44
CA LEU A 98 15.63 -16.49 -35.50
C LEU A 98 14.58 -16.95 -34.47
N LEU A 99 14.56 -16.35 -33.28
CA LEU A 99 13.52 -16.62 -32.28
C LEU A 99 12.15 -16.16 -32.76
N GLU A 100 12.07 -14.99 -33.39
CA GLU A 100 10.84 -14.46 -33.96
C GLU A 100 10.32 -15.33 -35.12
N GLU A 101 11.22 -15.79 -36.00
CA GLU A 101 10.87 -16.68 -37.12
C GLU A 101 10.46 -18.09 -36.65
N SER A 102 11.04 -18.59 -35.55
CA SER A 102 10.71 -19.89 -34.97
C SER A 102 9.47 -19.88 -34.07
N MET A 103 8.93 -18.71 -33.72
CA MET A 103 7.73 -18.60 -32.91
C MET A 103 6.47 -18.94 -33.71
N THR A 104 5.55 -19.65 -33.08
CA THR A 104 4.21 -19.82 -33.64
C THR A 104 3.44 -18.51 -33.58
N ARG A 105 2.44 -18.35 -34.46
CA ARG A 105 1.54 -17.18 -34.44
C ARG A 105 0.84 -16.97 -33.09
N GLU A 106 0.60 -18.05 -32.35
CA GLU A 106 0.04 -17.99 -30.99
C GLU A 106 1.06 -17.48 -29.98
N GLY A 107 2.32 -17.95 -30.07
CA GLY A 107 3.42 -17.44 -29.26
C GLY A 107 3.61 -15.93 -29.43
N GLN A 108 3.65 -15.45 -30.67
CA GLN A 108 3.79 -14.02 -30.97
C GLN A 108 2.65 -13.18 -30.37
N LYS A 109 1.40 -13.63 -30.54
CA LYS A 109 0.23 -12.97 -29.92
C LYS A 109 0.30 -12.96 -28.40
N SER A 110 0.72 -14.06 -27.78
CA SER A 110 0.81 -14.15 -26.31
C SER A 110 1.89 -13.22 -25.73
N LEU A 111 2.99 -13.01 -26.45
CA LEU A 111 4.05 -12.11 -26.06
C LEU A 111 3.62 -10.65 -26.24
N GLU A 112 2.93 -10.35 -27.34
CA GLU A 112 2.33 -9.04 -27.58
C GLU A 112 1.29 -8.68 -26.50
N THR A 113 0.41 -9.61 -26.12
CA THR A 113 -0.56 -9.38 -25.05
C THR A 113 0.12 -9.19 -23.69
N LEU A 114 1.16 -9.96 -23.36
CA LEU A 114 1.95 -9.76 -22.13
C LEU A 114 2.65 -8.41 -22.11
N SER A 115 3.25 -8.00 -23.23
CA SER A 115 3.88 -6.68 -23.38
C SER A 115 2.84 -5.57 -23.17
N ASN A 116 1.70 -5.65 -23.85
CA ASN A 116 0.63 -4.68 -23.71
C ASN A 116 0.10 -4.63 -22.27
N LEU A 117 -0.09 -5.77 -21.63
CA LEU A 117 -0.55 -5.87 -20.24
C LEU A 117 0.50 -5.29 -19.27
N SER A 118 1.79 -5.53 -19.51
CA SER A 118 2.87 -4.92 -18.73
C SER A 118 2.86 -3.40 -18.85
N VAL A 119 2.63 -2.86 -20.04
CA VAL A 119 2.52 -1.42 -20.27
C VAL A 119 1.28 -0.83 -19.60
N THR A 120 0.11 -1.47 -19.74
CA THR A 120 -1.13 -0.97 -19.11
C THR A 120 -1.08 -1.02 -17.59
N LEU A 121 -0.44 -2.03 -17.01
CA LEU A 121 -0.18 -2.13 -15.57
C LEU A 121 1.05 -1.34 -15.11
N ASN A 122 1.72 -0.63 -16.03
CA ASN A 122 2.94 0.14 -15.77
C ASN A 122 4.03 -0.65 -15.03
N GLN A 123 4.20 -1.93 -15.41
CA GLN A 123 5.24 -2.81 -14.88
C GLN A 123 6.42 -2.83 -15.87
N SER A 124 7.63 -2.53 -15.36
CA SER A 124 8.85 -2.45 -16.17
C SER A 124 9.44 -3.82 -16.54
N ILE A 125 9.07 -4.88 -15.79
CA ILE A 125 9.53 -6.25 -16.02
C ILE A 125 8.28 -7.15 -16.02
N PRO A 126 7.98 -7.83 -17.13
CA PRO A 126 6.81 -8.68 -17.25
C PRO A 126 7.04 -10.00 -16.49
N ASP A 127 6.78 -9.98 -15.19
CA ASP A 127 6.68 -11.18 -14.37
C ASP A 127 5.22 -11.65 -14.37
N ILE A 128 4.96 -12.83 -14.94
CA ILE A 128 3.61 -13.37 -15.14
C ILE A 128 2.85 -13.46 -13.81
N GLU A 129 3.53 -13.80 -12.71
CA GLU A 129 2.88 -13.86 -11.40
C GLU A 129 2.45 -12.48 -10.91
N ARG A 130 3.28 -11.45 -11.13
CA ARG A 130 2.97 -10.08 -10.71
C ARG A 130 1.88 -9.46 -11.56
N LEU A 131 1.91 -9.70 -12.87
CA LEU A 131 0.86 -9.29 -13.80
C LEU A 131 -0.47 -9.97 -13.42
N GLY A 132 -0.43 -11.27 -13.11
CA GLY A 132 -1.61 -12.03 -12.68
C GLY A 132 -2.20 -11.54 -11.36
N ARG A 133 -1.36 -11.28 -10.34
CA ARG A 133 -1.81 -10.72 -9.06
C ARG A 133 -2.43 -9.34 -9.24
N SER A 134 -1.78 -8.46 -10.00
CA SER A 134 -2.32 -7.12 -10.27
C SER A 134 -3.63 -7.17 -11.06
N LEU A 135 -3.81 -8.13 -11.96
CA LEU A 135 -5.08 -8.34 -12.65
C LEU A 135 -6.18 -8.78 -11.68
N ILE A 136 -5.87 -9.73 -10.79
CA ILE A 136 -6.81 -10.22 -9.76
C ILE A 136 -7.19 -9.08 -8.82
N ASP A 137 -6.22 -8.29 -8.37
CA ASP A 137 -6.46 -7.13 -7.50
C ASP A 137 -7.37 -6.12 -8.20
N LEU A 138 -7.11 -5.81 -9.48
CA LEU A 138 -7.99 -4.95 -10.27
C LEU A 138 -9.41 -5.54 -10.36
N GLN A 139 -9.54 -6.83 -10.65
CA GLN A 139 -10.85 -7.50 -10.72
C GLN A 139 -11.59 -7.44 -9.38
N VAL A 140 -10.88 -7.65 -8.26
CA VAL A 140 -11.45 -7.55 -6.92
C VAL A 140 -11.92 -6.12 -6.66
N THR A 141 -11.10 -5.11 -6.98
CA THR A 141 -11.49 -3.71 -6.78
C THR A 141 -12.70 -3.31 -7.62
N LEU A 142 -12.76 -3.77 -8.87
CA LEU A 142 -13.87 -3.51 -9.78
C LEU A 142 -15.16 -4.14 -9.25
N ASN A 143 -15.12 -5.42 -8.88
CA ASN A 143 -16.29 -6.11 -8.32
C ASN A 143 -16.78 -5.47 -7.01
N VAL A 144 -15.86 -5.05 -6.14
CA VAL A 144 -16.22 -4.35 -4.89
C VAL A 144 -16.88 -3.00 -5.21
N GLN A 145 -16.37 -2.26 -6.20
CA GLN A 145 -16.97 -1.01 -6.63
C GLN A 145 -18.38 -1.21 -7.21
N GLU A 146 -18.57 -2.18 -8.11
CA GLU A 146 -19.89 -2.52 -8.66
C GLU A 146 -20.89 -2.89 -7.54
N GLN A 147 -20.49 -3.74 -6.58
CA GLN A 147 -21.34 -4.08 -5.44
C GLN A 147 -21.67 -2.87 -4.56
N THR A 148 -20.72 -1.94 -4.37
CA THR A 148 -20.98 -0.72 -3.60
C THR A 148 -21.95 0.21 -4.33
N GLU A 149 -21.86 0.29 -5.65
CA GLU A 149 -22.79 1.07 -6.48
C GLU A 149 -24.21 0.52 -6.40
N GLU A 150 -24.38 -0.80 -6.57
CA GLU A 150 -25.67 -1.46 -6.40
C GLU A 150 -26.27 -1.20 -5.01
N ARG A 151 -25.44 -1.32 -3.96
CA ARG A 151 -25.88 -1.06 -2.58
C ARG A 151 -26.31 0.40 -2.39
N ILE A 152 -25.57 1.36 -2.92
CA ILE A 152 -25.94 2.78 -2.86
C ILE A 152 -27.28 3.01 -3.57
N ASN A 153 -27.47 2.45 -4.76
CA ASN A 153 -28.72 2.55 -5.51
C ASN A 153 -29.92 1.98 -4.72
N THR A 154 -29.73 0.85 -4.03
CA THR A 154 -30.79 0.29 -3.17
C THR A 154 -31.10 1.17 -1.96
N LEU A 155 -30.12 1.88 -1.40
CA LEU A 155 -30.33 2.81 -0.30
C LEU A 155 -31.03 4.08 -0.78
N GLU A 156 -30.63 4.61 -1.94
CA GLU A 156 -31.24 5.78 -2.53
C GLU A 156 -32.73 5.54 -2.83
N THR A 157 -33.06 4.40 -3.44
CA THR A 157 -34.46 4.04 -3.72
C THR A 157 -35.29 3.93 -2.44
N LYS A 158 -34.74 3.35 -1.36
CA LYS A 158 -35.39 3.28 -0.05
C LYS A 158 -35.59 4.66 0.57
N ILE A 159 -34.56 5.51 0.57
CA ILE A 159 -34.65 6.87 1.11
C ILE A 159 -35.71 7.67 0.34
N ASN A 160 -35.75 7.55 -0.98
CA ASN A 160 -36.77 8.20 -1.80
C ASN A 160 -38.18 7.70 -1.50
N ALA A 161 -38.35 6.39 -1.28
CA ALA A 161 -39.64 5.81 -0.86
C ALA A 161 -40.07 6.32 0.52
N GLU A 162 -39.15 6.37 1.49
CA GLU A 162 -39.43 6.93 2.83
C GLU A 162 -39.77 8.42 2.76
N ILE A 163 -39.07 9.20 1.93
CA ILE A 163 -39.40 10.61 1.70
C ILE A 163 -40.81 10.75 1.14
N GLN A 164 -41.21 9.90 0.18
CA GLN A 164 -42.56 9.91 -0.37
C GLN A 164 -43.60 9.53 0.70
N SER A 165 -43.33 8.52 1.52
CA SER A 165 -44.19 8.09 2.63
C SER A 165 -44.35 9.19 3.70
N VAL A 166 -43.25 9.84 4.09
CA VAL A 166 -43.30 10.97 5.04
C VAL A 166 -44.08 12.14 4.44
N LYS A 167 -43.90 12.44 3.15
CA LYS A 167 -44.68 13.47 2.46
C LYS A 167 -46.17 13.13 2.44
N SER A 168 -46.56 11.89 2.14
CA SER A 168 -47.98 11.50 2.19
C SER A 168 -48.54 11.60 3.60
N LEU A 169 -47.78 11.17 4.62
CA LEU A 169 -48.18 11.27 6.02
C LEU A 169 -48.36 12.73 6.46
N ILE A 170 -47.48 13.64 6.04
CA ILE A 170 -47.65 15.08 6.29
C ILE A 170 -48.94 15.60 5.67
N VAL A 171 -49.25 15.22 4.44
CA VAL A 171 -50.51 15.60 3.77
C VAL A 171 -51.71 15.03 4.52
N ASP A 172 -51.66 13.77 4.96
CA ASP A 172 -52.74 13.13 5.72
C ASP A 172 -52.96 13.82 7.08
N LEU A 173 -51.89 14.17 7.80
CA LEU A 173 -51.99 14.90 9.07
C LEU A 173 -52.48 16.34 8.90
N GLN A 174 -52.24 16.95 7.73
CA GLN A 174 -52.77 18.27 7.37
C GLN A 174 -54.22 18.20 6.86
N SER A 175 -54.77 17.01 6.65
CA SER A 175 -56.15 16.84 6.20
C SER A 175 -57.17 17.24 7.29
N GLU A 176 -58.41 17.50 6.86
CA GLU A 176 -59.55 17.93 7.69
C GLU A 176 -59.92 16.94 8.82
N THR A 177 -59.39 15.71 8.79
CA THR A 177 -59.62 14.71 9.86
C THR A 177 -58.78 14.95 11.11
N TYR A 178 -57.60 15.56 10.97
CA TYR A 178 -56.66 15.82 12.07
C TYR A 178 -56.45 17.30 12.36
N THR A 179 -56.85 18.19 11.45
CA THR A 179 -57.00 19.61 11.78
C THR A 179 -58.24 19.77 12.64
N SER A 180 -58.04 20.22 13.89
CA SER A 180 -59.12 20.48 14.84
C SER A 180 -60.26 21.22 14.15
N ALA A 181 -61.45 20.61 14.16
CA ALA A 181 -62.69 21.28 13.81
C ALA A 181 -62.68 22.68 14.44
N VAL A 182 -62.93 23.69 13.61
CA VAL A 182 -62.94 25.11 14.00
C VAL A 182 -63.87 25.35 15.21
N ASP A 183 -64.80 24.41 15.46
CA ASP A 183 -65.78 24.39 16.55
C ASP A 183 -65.24 23.90 17.92
N SER A 184 -64.04 23.32 18.02
CA SER A 184 -63.52 22.78 19.31
C SER A 184 -63.32 23.88 20.36
N LYS A 185 -62.96 25.09 19.92
CA LYS A 185 -62.80 26.27 20.79
C LYS A 185 -64.15 26.81 21.25
N GLU A 186 -65.17 26.79 20.39
CA GLU A 186 -66.53 27.21 20.74
C GLU A 186 -67.13 26.25 21.76
N HIS A 187 -67.04 24.93 21.51
CA HIS A 187 -67.47 23.92 22.47
C HIS A 187 -66.68 23.97 23.79
N ALA A 188 -65.37 24.26 23.76
CA ALA A 188 -64.59 24.43 24.98
C ALA A 188 -65.07 25.61 25.84
N LEU A 189 -65.48 26.71 25.21
CA LEU A 189 -66.06 27.86 25.92
C LEU A 189 -67.43 27.55 26.50
N ASP A 190 -68.26 26.80 25.77
CA ASP A 190 -69.58 26.39 26.26
C ASP A 190 -69.48 25.38 27.41
N TYR A 191 -68.59 24.38 27.32
CA TYR A 191 -68.28 23.50 28.45
C TYR A 191 -67.71 24.29 29.64
N GLN A 192 -66.90 25.32 29.40
CA GLN A 192 -66.40 26.18 30.50
C GLN A 192 -67.54 26.96 31.18
N ARG A 193 -68.53 27.43 30.43
CA ARG A 193 -69.73 28.09 30.97
C ARG A 193 -70.59 27.10 31.77
N GLU A 194 -70.82 25.91 31.22
CA GLU A 194 -71.54 24.83 31.91
C GLU A 194 -70.84 24.42 33.20
N ILE A 195 -69.52 24.20 33.18
CA ILE A 195 -68.71 23.87 34.36
C ILE A 195 -68.83 24.98 35.41
N LYS A 196 -68.79 26.26 35.03
CA LYS A 196 -68.99 27.37 35.98
C LYS A 196 -70.39 27.32 36.60
N SER A 197 -71.42 27.04 35.80
CA SER A 197 -72.79 26.90 36.29
C SER A 197 -72.96 25.70 37.24
N LEU A 198 -72.36 24.56 36.91
CA LEU A 198 -72.39 23.35 37.74
C LEU A 198 -71.58 23.53 39.02
N LYS A 199 -70.45 24.24 38.94
CA LYS A 199 -69.64 24.61 40.11
C LYS A 199 -70.39 25.56 41.05
N ALA A 200 -71.21 26.46 40.51
CA ALA A 200 -72.09 27.31 41.31
C ALA A 200 -73.21 26.51 42.01
N LYS A 201 -73.67 25.41 41.41
CA LYS A 201 -74.67 24.49 41.99
C LYS A 201 -74.08 23.46 42.98
N LEU A 202 -72.76 23.24 42.93
CA LEU A 202 -72.04 22.32 43.81
C LEU A 202 -72.23 22.59 45.32
N PRO A 203 -72.18 23.84 45.84
CA PRO A 203 -72.46 24.10 47.25
C PRO A 203 -73.89 23.74 47.66
N GLU A 204 -74.88 24.02 46.81
CA GLU A 204 -76.29 23.66 47.07
C GLU A 204 -76.48 22.13 47.10
N LEU A 205 -75.86 21.40 46.17
CA LEU A 205 -75.84 19.94 46.19
C LEU A 205 -75.09 19.39 47.39
N ARG A 206 -73.98 20.02 47.78
CA ARG A 206 -73.19 19.63 48.96
C ARG A 206 -73.96 19.85 50.26
N GLU A 207 -74.74 20.94 50.36
CA GLU A 207 -75.63 21.20 51.48
C GLU A 207 -76.80 20.22 51.52
N ARG A 208 -77.34 19.85 50.35
CA ARG A 208 -78.36 18.79 50.22
C ARG A 208 -77.82 17.41 50.62
N VAL A 209 -76.58 17.09 50.24
CA VAL A 209 -75.90 15.85 50.66
C VAL A 209 -75.56 15.90 52.14
N ALA A 210 -75.11 17.04 52.67
CA ALA A 210 -74.80 17.19 54.10
C ALA A 210 -76.05 17.07 54.97
N SER A 211 -77.20 17.59 54.52
CA SER A 211 -78.48 17.42 55.20
C SER A 211 -79.01 15.99 55.10
N LEU A 212 -78.81 15.32 53.97
CA LEU A 212 -79.12 13.90 53.80
C LEU A 212 -78.18 12.99 54.62
N SER A 213 -76.88 13.27 54.66
CA SER A 213 -75.89 12.51 55.43
C SER A 213 -76.00 12.77 56.93
N ALA A 214 -76.42 13.97 57.35
CA ALA A 214 -76.79 14.24 58.74
C ALA A 214 -78.06 13.47 59.15
N SER A 215 -78.91 13.08 58.19
CA SER A 215 -80.06 12.19 58.41
C SER A 215 -79.73 10.70 58.24
N PHE A 216 -78.48 10.34 57.91
CA PHE A 216 -78.07 8.96 57.63
C PHE A 216 -76.92 8.55 58.58
N GLU A 217 -77.22 7.75 59.59
CA GLU A 217 -76.20 7.11 60.43
C GLU A 217 -75.22 6.30 59.56
N PRO A 218 -73.92 6.23 59.92
CA PRO A 218 -72.94 5.49 59.13
C PRO A 218 -73.32 4.00 59.10
N SER A 219 -73.63 3.50 57.90
CA SER A 219 -73.83 2.08 57.67
C SER A 219 -72.58 1.32 58.11
N ILE A 220 -72.76 0.42 59.07
CA ILE A 220 -71.76 -0.47 59.63
C ILE A 220 -70.99 -1.14 58.48
N VAL A 221 -69.67 -0.95 58.45
CA VAL A 221 -68.76 -1.70 57.58
C VAL A 221 -68.81 -3.15 58.03
N THR A 222 -69.60 -3.96 57.33
CA THR A 222 -69.77 -5.38 57.64
C THR A 222 -68.49 -6.14 57.32
N THR A 223 -68.10 -7.08 58.17
CA THR A 223 -66.91 -7.95 58.04
C THR A 223 -66.79 -8.66 56.69
N ASP A 224 -67.89 -8.80 55.96
CA ASP A 224 -67.93 -9.42 54.63
C ASP A 224 -67.28 -8.54 53.56
N HIS A 225 -67.32 -7.21 53.69
CA HIS A 225 -66.59 -6.31 52.81
C HIS A 225 -65.08 -6.44 53.01
N VAL A 226 -64.63 -6.60 54.26
CA VAL A 226 -63.21 -6.81 54.58
C VAL A 226 -62.69 -8.13 54.01
N LYS A 227 -63.48 -9.22 54.11
CA LYS A 227 -63.13 -10.52 53.51
C LYS A 227 -63.07 -10.46 51.99
N ALA A 228 -63.98 -9.73 51.35
CA ALA A 228 -63.98 -9.58 49.90
C ALA A 228 -62.75 -8.80 49.41
N ASP A 229 -62.27 -7.82 50.18
CA ASP A 229 -61.07 -7.07 49.83
C ASP A 229 -59.78 -7.83 50.16
N GLU A 230 -59.78 -8.66 51.21
CA GLU A 230 -58.68 -9.58 51.54
C GLU A 230 -58.47 -10.62 50.43
N ALA A 231 -59.55 -11.21 49.90
CA ALA A 231 -59.47 -12.16 48.79
C ALA A 231 -58.88 -11.52 47.51
N LYS A 232 -59.27 -10.28 47.18
CA LYS A 232 -58.69 -9.54 46.05
C LYS A 232 -57.21 -9.24 46.26
N PHE A 233 -56.82 -8.95 47.50
CA PHE A 233 -55.43 -8.66 47.83
C PHE A 233 -54.55 -9.91 47.71
N GLU A 234 -55.04 -11.07 48.14
CA GLU A 234 -54.35 -12.35 47.93
C GLU A 234 -54.18 -12.68 46.45
N GLU A 235 -55.21 -12.44 45.64
CA GLU A 235 -55.14 -12.61 44.18
C GLU A 235 -54.08 -11.68 43.56
N LEU A 236 -54.08 -10.39 43.91
CA LEU A 236 -53.08 -9.42 43.48
C LEU A 236 -51.66 -9.81 43.90
N LEU A 237 -51.46 -10.33 45.11
CA LEU A 237 -50.16 -10.81 45.58
C LEU A 237 -49.66 -12.04 44.81
N SER A 238 -50.56 -12.90 44.33
CA SER A 238 -50.19 -14.03 43.48
C SER A 238 -49.71 -13.55 42.10
N VAL A 239 -50.39 -12.56 41.52
CA VAL A 239 -50.04 -11.95 40.23
C VAL A 239 -48.71 -11.20 40.32
N VAL A 240 -48.49 -10.43 41.38
CA VAL A 240 -47.22 -9.72 41.59
C VAL A 240 -46.06 -10.71 41.69
N ARG A 241 -46.20 -11.80 42.46
CA ARG A 241 -45.16 -12.84 42.55
C ARG A 241 -44.86 -13.48 41.19
N GLU A 242 -45.88 -13.73 40.37
CA GLU A 242 -45.68 -14.28 39.03
C GLU A 242 -44.92 -13.29 38.14
N ILE A 243 -45.28 -12.01 38.17
CA ILE A 243 -44.62 -10.95 37.38
C ILE A 243 -43.18 -10.73 37.87
N GLU A 244 -42.93 -10.72 39.17
CA GLU A 244 -41.57 -10.61 39.74
C GLU A 244 -40.71 -11.82 39.35
N SER A 245 -41.27 -13.03 39.33
CA SER A 245 -40.54 -14.22 38.85
C SER A 245 -40.16 -14.10 37.38
N LYS A 246 -41.07 -13.59 36.54
CA LYS A 246 -40.82 -13.32 35.12
C LYS A 246 -39.78 -12.22 34.97
N ALA A 247 -39.91 -11.10 35.68
CA ALA A 247 -38.96 -9.98 35.61
C ALA A 247 -37.55 -10.40 36.07
N ASN A 248 -37.44 -11.21 37.12
CA ASN A 248 -36.15 -11.75 37.58
C ASN A 248 -35.48 -12.66 36.53
N SER A 249 -36.25 -13.41 35.74
CA SER A 249 -35.68 -14.20 34.63
C SER A 249 -35.08 -13.33 33.53
N PHE A 250 -35.52 -12.07 33.43
CA PHE A 250 -34.99 -11.08 32.49
C PHE A 250 -33.93 -10.15 33.11
N HIS A 251 -33.64 -10.29 34.41
CA HIS A 251 -32.69 -9.44 35.09
C HIS A 251 -31.26 -9.74 34.61
N GLY A 252 -30.60 -8.73 34.06
CA GLY A 252 -29.24 -8.84 33.52
C GLY A 252 -29.15 -9.01 32.00
N LEU A 253 -30.27 -9.06 31.27
CA LEU A 253 -30.22 -8.96 29.81
C LEU A 253 -29.95 -7.50 29.42
N PRO A 254 -28.94 -7.24 28.55
CA PRO A 254 -28.75 -5.93 27.96
C PRO A 254 -30.02 -5.48 27.19
N GLN A 255 -30.40 -4.21 27.31
CA GLN A 255 -31.55 -3.63 26.59
C GLN A 255 -31.34 -3.61 25.06
N ASP A 256 -30.10 -3.78 24.62
CA ASP A 256 -29.69 -3.79 23.23
C ASP A 256 -29.34 -5.22 22.78
N ILE A 257 -30.17 -5.78 21.89
CA ILE A 257 -30.08 -7.14 21.38
C ILE A 257 -28.78 -7.34 20.60
N ASP A 258 -28.32 -6.32 19.88
CA ASP A 258 -27.12 -6.41 19.06
C ASP A 258 -25.85 -6.43 19.92
N ARG A 259 -25.86 -5.68 21.03
CA ARG A 259 -24.79 -5.73 22.03
C ARG A 259 -24.74 -7.07 22.77
N ALA A 260 -25.89 -7.63 23.12
CA ALA A 260 -25.94 -8.97 23.73
C ALA A 260 -25.40 -10.06 22.79
N ARG A 261 -25.71 -9.96 21.49
CA ARG A 261 -25.19 -10.87 20.47
C ARG A 261 -23.67 -10.75 20.30
N SER A 262 -23.14 -9.53 20.29
CA SER A 262 -21.69 -9.32 20.15
C SER A 262 -20.92 -9.83 21.38
N GLU A 263 -21.45 -9.63 22.59
CA GLU A 263 -20.86 -10.19 23.82
C GLU A 263 -20.92 -11.73 23.84
N LEU A 264 -22.02 -12.33 23.36
CA LEU A 264 -22.14 -13.79 23.23
C LEU A 264 -21.11 -14.36 22.24
N GLU A 265 -20.96 -13.74 21.06
CA GLU A 265 -19.96 -14.17 20.08
C GLU A 265 -18.53 -14.00 20.60
N ALA A 266 -18.23 -12.90 21.31
CA ALA A 266 -16.94 -12.72 21.98
C ALA A 266 -16.67 -13.84 23.01
N MET A 267 -17.67 -14.23 23.80
CA MET A 267 -17.55 -15.33 24.76
C MET A 267 -17.39 -16.68 24.08
N ARG A 268 -18.09 -16.94 22.96
CA ARG A 268 -17.89 -18.15 22.15
C ARG A 268 -16.49 -18.23 21.58
N GLU A 269 -15.97 -17.12 21.07
CA GLU A 269 -14.60 -17.05 20.55
C GLU A 269 -13.58 -17.34 21.66
N ASN A 270 -13.79 -16.80 22.86
CA ASN A 270 -12.95 -17.09 24.03
C ASN A 270 -13.02 -18.57 24.44
N LEU A 271 -14.20 -19.18 24.44
CA LEU A 271 -14.35 -20.62 24.70
C LEU A 271 -13.63 -21.45 23.63
N PHE A 272 -13.72 -21.07 22.35
CA PHE A 272 -13.02 -21.76 21.28
C PHE A 272 -11.49 -21.66 21.46
N LYS A 273 -10.97 -20.47 21.80
CA LYS A 273 -9.55 -20.25 22.10
C LYS A 273 -9.07 -21.10 23.29
N LEU A 274 -9.85 -21.15 24.36
CA LEU A 274 -9.53 -21.97 25.54
C LEU A 274 -9.58 -23.47 25.23
N THR A 275 -10.55 -23.89 24.43
CA THR A 275 -10.69 -25.29 23.97
C THR A 275 -9.46 -25.68 23.13
N ARG A 276 -9.08 -24.85 22.17
CA ARG A 276 -7.88 -25.08 21.35
C ARG A 276 -6.60 -25.11 22.19
N LYS A 277 -6.49 -24.25 23.20
CA LYS A 277 -5.35 -24.25 24.14
C LYS A 277 -5.31 -25.53 24.97
N ARG A 278 -6.46 -26.00 25.46
CA ARG A 278 -6.59 -27.28 26.16
C ARG A 278 -6.16 -28.43 25.25
N ASP A 279 -6.63 -28.46 24.02
CA ASP A 279 -6.34 -29.54 23.08
C ASP A 279 -4.85 -29.56 22.70
N ALA A 280 -4.24 -28.40 22.46
CA ALA A 280 -2.80 -28.30 22.23
C ALA A 280 -1.97 -28.73 23.45
N MET A 281 -2.39 -28.38 24.67
CA MET A 281 -1.76 -28.89 25.89
C MET A 281 -1.90 -30.40 26.03
N PHE A 282 -3.05 -30.96 25.62
CA PHE A 282 -3.30 -32.39 25.65
C PHE A 282 -2.44 -33.13 24.61
N GLU A 283 -2.33 -32.63 23.38
CA GLU A 283 -1.44 -33.18 22.35
C GLU A 283 0.01 -33.22 22.81
N ASN A 284 0.52 -32.12 23.38
CA ASN A 284 1.88 -32.07 23.95
C ASN A 284 2.08 -33.10 25.08
N LEU A 285 1.07 -33.33 25.92
CA LEU A 285 1.13 -34.35 26.97
C LEU A 285 1.11 -35.78 26.38
N VAL A 286 0.36 -36.02 25.31
CA VAL A 286 0.30 -37.32 24.61
C VAL A 286 1.61 -37.61 23.88
N GLU A 287 2.23 -36.62 23.25
CA GLU A 287 3.51 -36.76 22.56
C GLU A 287 4.67 -37.01 23.53
N THR A 288 4.64 -36.38 24.70
CA THR A 288 5.65 -36.62 25.75
C THR A 288 5.48 -37.95 26.47
N ALA A 289 4.24 -38.46 26.59
CA ALA A 289 3.94 -39.74 27.21
C ALA A 289 4.07 -40.95 26.27
N SER A 290 4.09 -40.73 24.95
CA SER A 290 4.24 -41.82 23.98
C SER A 290 5.71 -42.23 23.86
N PRO A 291 6.08 -43.48 24.23
CA PRO A 291 7.47 -43.92 24.12
C PRO A 291 7.87 -43.95 22.64
N LYS A 292 8.94 -43.23 22.29
CA LYS A 292 9.60 -43.34 20.99
C LYS A 292 9.93 -44.81 20.78
N LYS A 293 9.29 -45.47 19.80
CA LYS A 293 9.68 -46.82 19.36
C LYS A 293 11.15 -46.75 18.91
N ALA A 294 12.02 -47.36 19.71
CA ALA A 294 13.37 -47.75 19.31
C ALA A 294 13.32 -48.97 18.39
#